data_AF-A0AAD6ZMJ2-F1
#
_entry.id   AF-A0AAD6ZMJ2-F1
#
_cell.length_a   1.000
_cell.length_b   1.000
_cell.length_c   1.000
_cell.angle_alpha   90.00
_cell.angle_beta   90.00
_cell.angle_gamma   90.00
#
_symmetry.space_group_name_H-M   'P 1'
#
loop_
_entity.id
_entity.type
_entity.pdbx_description
1 polymer ?
#
loop_
_entity_poly.entity_id
_entity_poly.type
_entity_poly.pdbx_seq_one_letter_code
_entity_poly.pdbx_strand_id
1 'polypeptide(L)'
;MALFTALRRDPDLQGISFLQLMTFTRLLSPLKNDIILCQPITVSTTDPPAFLPPSIISFVSEATGVPSSAIPKCWALLKEEVWALPKPELSNDEELFRTYGWKVGISNCFLLAKASISLFPPMQECRNAYCARINAIKKSDCRQVVIYTLGSGVLPAWAVHLYCPDCNTSYRHNFSVQDGIRTYYGDTPTYIQIGEHQFSERRLVGLWVTSMLTAWVLAGSLLRLYNMALSQQQERDFAVGGWQFEL
;
A
#
# COMPACT_ATOMS: atom_id res chain seq x y z
N MET A 1 21.05 -9.31 20.57
CA MET A 1 21.10 -9.79 21.98
C MET A 1 19.88 -9.35 22.80
N ALA A 2 19.45 -8.08 22.77
CA ALA A 2 18.31 -7.60 23.56
C ALA A 2 16.95 -8.24 23.25
N LEU A 3 16.66 -8.53 21.97
CA LEU A 3 15.37 -9.10 21.54
C LEU A 3 15.11 -10.50 22.14
N PHE A 4 16.09 -11.40 22.07
CA PHE A 4 15.98 -12.74 22.63
C PHE A 4 15.85 -12.74 24.16
N THR A 5 16.47 -11.77 24.85
CA THR A 5 16.33 -11.61 26.30
C THR A 5 14.94 -11.09 26.67
N ALA A 6 14.36 -10.19 25.86
CA ALA A 6 13.00 -9.68 26.05
C ALA A 6 11.94 -10.76 25.81
N LEU A 7 12.08 -11.55 24.73
CA LEU A 7 11.20 -12.68 24.42
C LEU A 7 11.18 -13.74 25.53
N ARG A 8 12.30 -13.95 26.22
CA ARG A 8 12.42 -14.95 27.30
C ARG A 8 11.75 -14.51 28.61
N ARG A 9 11.56 -13.20 28.82
CA ARG A 9 11.03 -12.63 30.06
C ARG A 9 9.50 -12.52 30.09
N ASP A 10 8.87 -12.36 28.93
CA ASP A 10 7.42 -12.20 28.85
C ASP A 10 6.73 -13.55 28.59
N PRO A 11 5.88 -14.06 29.51
CA PRO A 11 5.22 -15.35 29.34
C PRO A 11 4.31 -15.41 28.11
N ASP A 12 3.76 -14.27 27.66
CA ASP A 12 2.91 -14.24 26.45
C ASP A 12 3.72 -14.33 25.15
N LEU A 13 5.03 -14.07 25.22
CA LEU A 13 5.96 -14.18 24.09
C LEU A 13 6.70 -15.53 24.09
N GLN A 14 6.59 -16.31 25.17
CA GLN A 14 7.15 -17.66 25.26
C GLN A 14 6.35 -18.60 24.35
N GLY A 15 7.02 -19.12 23.32
CA GLY A 15 6.40 -20.03 22.33
C GLY A 15 6.21 -19.43 20.94
N ILE A 16 6.45 -18.11 20.79
CA ILE A 16 6.47 -17.49 19.46
C ILE A 16 7.75 -17.92 18.72
N SER A 17 7.59 -18.54 17.56
CA SER A 17 8.71 -18.96 16.73
C SER A 17 9.37 -17.78 16.00
N PHE A 18 10.64 -17.94 15.65
CA PHE A 18 11.36 -16.95 14.84
C PHE A 18 10.66 -16.71 13.48
N LEU A 19 10.11 -17.76 12.87
CA LEU A 19 9.37 -17.65 11.61
C LEU A 19 8.14 -16.75 11.76
N GLN A 20 7.38 -16.87 12.85
CA GLN A 20 6.23 -16.01 13.12
C GLN A 20 6.64 -14.55 13.29
N LEU A 21 7.77 -14.27 13.95
CA LEU A 21 8.30 -12.90 14.07
C LEU A 21 8.74 -12.34 12.72
N MET A 22 9.38 -13.16 11.86
CA MET A 22 9.73 -12.73 10.51
C MET A 22 8.48 -12.42 9.68
N THR A 23 7.47 -13.30 9.69
CA THR A 23 6.20 -13.05 9.02
C THR A 23 5.53 -11.80 9.56
N PHE A 24 5.47 -11.61 10.88
CA PHE A 24 4.97 -10.40 11.52
C PHE A 24 5.62 -9.12 10.95
N THR A 25 6.95 -9.08 10.87
CA THR A 25 7.67 -7.91 10.34
C THR A 25 7.37 -7.65 8.86
N ARG A 26 7.31 -8.72 8.05
CA ARG A 26 6.99 -8.65 6.62
C ARG A 26 5.56 -8.17 6.36
N LEU A 27 4.60 -8.61 7.17
CA LEU A 27 3.20 -8.21 7.05
C LEU A 27 2.99 -6.74 7.45
N LEU A 28 3.69 -6.25 8.48
CA LEU A 28 3.50 -4.87 8.95
C LEU A 28 4.28 -3.81 8.17
N SER A 29 5.43 -4.15 7.57
CA SER A 29 6.22 -3.20 6.77
C SER A 29 5.44 -2.47 5.65
N PRO A 30 4.58 -3.14 4.86
CA PRO A 30 3.77 -2.43 3.86
C PRO A 30 2.62 -1.59 4.47
N LEU A 31 2.20 -1.88 5.70
CA LEU A 31 1.03 -1.27 6.35
C LEU A 31 1.33 0.06 7.08
N LYS A 32 2.55 0.60 6.97
CA LYS A 32 2.97 1.82 7.70
C LYS A 32 2.01 2.99 7.52
N ASN A 33 1.57 3.22 6.28
CA ASN A 33 0.65 4.32 5.99
C ASN A 33 -0.71 4.11 6.66
N ASP A 34 -1.26 2.89 6.61
CA ASP A 34 -2.53 2.55 7.25
C ASP A 34 -2.44 2.65 8.78
N ILE A 35 -1.32 2.21 9.35
CA ILE A 35 -1.06 2.35 10.79
C ILE A 35 -1.08 3.84 11.17
N ILE A 36 -0.38 4.73 10.44
CA ILE A 36 -0.32 6.18 10.71
C ILE A 36 -1.67 6.86 10.52
N LEU A 37 -2.46 6.45 9.52
CA LEU A 37 -3.78 7.02 9.29
C LEU A 37 -4.71 6.83 10.50
N CYS A 38 -4.58 5.72 11.21
CA CYS A 38 -5.35 5.43 12.41
C CYS A 38 -4.82 6.10 13.69
N GLN A 39 -3.66 6.78 13.64
CA GLN A 39 -3.10 7.49 14.78
C GLN A 39 -3.72 8.90 14.94
N PRO A 40 -3.62 9.51 16.14
CA PRO A 40 -3.88 10.92 16.33
C PRO A 40 -3.06 11.81 15.38
N ILE A 41 -3.54 13.03 15.14
CA ILE A 41 -2.88 13.99 14.25
C ILE A 41 -1.56 14.54 14.78
N THR A 42 -1.36 14.41 16.09
CA THR A 42 -0.16 14.87 16.83
C THR A 42 1.01 13.89 16.73
N VAL A 43 0.76 12.66 16.24
CA VAL A 43 1.79 11.64 16.10
C VAL A 43 2.61 11.91 14.85
N SER A 44 3.94 11.86 14.99
CA SER A 44 4.91 11.96 13.90
C SER A 44 4.62 10.90 12.82
N THR A 45 4.73 11.29 11.55
CA THR A 45 4.59 10.36 10.42
C THR A 45 5.87 9.56 10.16
N THR A 46 6.98 10.01 10.74
CA THR A 46 8.32 9.45 10.52
C THR A 46 8.71 8.41 11.57
N ASP A 47 8.08 8.43 12.74
CA ASP A 47 8.38 7.53 13.85
C ASP A 47 7.32 6.43 13.98
N PRO A 48 7.69 5.21 14.43
CA PRO A 48 6.71 4.16 14.65
C PRO A 48 5.78 4.51 15.82
N PRO A 49 4.45 4.43 15.64
CA PRO A 49 3.51 4.78 16.69
C PRO A 49 3.55 3.81 17.87
N ALA A 50 3.08 4.28 19.01
CA ALA A 50 3.07 3.50 20.25
C ALA A 50 2.12 2.29 20.19
N PHE A 51 1.04 2.37 19.43
CA PHE A 51 0.01 1.33 19.37
C PHE A 51 -0.40 0.99 17.94
N LEU A 52 -0.77 -0.28 17.74
CA LEU A 52 -1.36 -0.76 16.50
C LEU A 52 -2.89 -0.61 16.53
N PRO A 53 -3.54 -0.32 15.39
CA PRO A 53 -4.99 -0.37 15.25
C PRO A 53 -5.55 -1.77 15.54
N PRO A 54 -6.73 -1.90 16.17
CA PRO A 54 -7.33 -3.20 16.49
C PRO A 54 -7.54 -4.12 15.28
N SER A 55 -7.90 -3.55 14.13
CA SER A 55 -8.03 -4.30 12.88
C SER A 55 -6.71 -4.96 12.49
N ILE A 56 -5.60 -4.21 12.57
CA ILE A 56 -4.26 -4.70 12.23
C ILE A 56 -3.81 -5.78 13.21
N ILE A 57 -4.16 -5.63 14.48
CA ILE A 57 -3.90 -6.65 15.51
C ILE A 57 -4.62 -7.97 15.17
N SER A 58 -5.92 -7.90 14.84
CA SER A 58 -6.71 -9.08 14.46
C SER A 58 -6.12 -9.77 13.23
N PHE A 59 -5.83 -9.00 12.18
CA PHE A 59 -5.25 -9.53 10.95
C PHE A 59 -3.92 -10.25 11.18
N VAL A 60 -2.97 -9.59 11.85
CA VAL A 60 -1.64 -10.18 12.05
C VAL A 60 -1.71 -11.38 12.98
N SER A 61 -2.59 -11.35 13.99
CA SER A 61 -2.83 -12.48 14.87
C SER A 61 -3.30 -13.71 14.10
N GLU A 62 -4.31 -13.55 13.24
CA GLU A 62 -4.83 -14.64 12.41
C GLU A 62 -3.81 -15.13 11.39
N ALA A 63 -3.10 -14.23 10.73
CA ALA A 63 -2.13 -14.56 9.68
C ALA A 63 -0.87 -15.25 10.20
N THR A 64 -0.44 -14.95 11.42
CA THR A 64 0.77 -15.53 12.02
C THR A 64 0.48 -16.66 13.01
N GLY A 65 -0.79 -16.83 13.41
CA GLY A 65 -1.19 -17.71 14.51
C GLY A 65 -0.70 -17.24 15.88
N VAL A 66 -0.16 -16.02 16.00
CA VAL A 66 0.26 -15.44 17.28
C VAL A 66 -0.98 -14.90 18.02
N PRO A 67 -1.15 -15.16 19.32
CA PRO A 67 -2.28 -14.64 20.08
C PRO A 67 -2.40 -13.12 20.01
N SER A 68 -3.63 -12.60 19.88
CA SER A 68 -3.90 -11.16 19.74
C SER A 68 -3.41 -10.35 20.95
N SER A 69 -3.34 -10.94 22.14
CA SER A 69 -2.75 -10.35 23.35
C SER A 69 -1.23 -10.17 23.26
N ALA A 70 -0.53 -11.02 22.51
CA ALA A 70 0.91 -10.96 22.33
C ALA A 70 1.34 -9.98 21.21
N ILE A 71 0.44 -9.67 20.27
CA ILE A 71 0.74 -8.77 19.14
C ILE A 71 1.20 -7.37 19.58
N PRO A 72 0.52 -6.65 20.51
CA PRO A 72 1.00 -5.35 20.98
C PRO A 72 2.38 -5.40 21.63
N LYS A 73 2.70 -6.51 22.32
CA LYS A 73 4.01 -6.73 22.93
C LYS A 73 5.10 -6.97 21.88
N CYS A 74 4.80 -7.77 20.87
CA CYS A 74 5.66 -7.93 19.69
C CYS A 74 5.92 -6.59 19.01
N TRP A 75 4.87 -5.77 18.83
CA TRP A 75 5.00 -4.42 18.27
C TRP A 75 5.93 -3.55 19.11
N ALA A 76 5.75 -3.49 20.42
CA ALA A 76 6.61 -2.70 21.30
C ALA A 76 8.10 -3.06 21.17
N LEU A 77 8.42 -4.31 20.86
CA LEU A 77 9.80 -4.80 20.68
C LEU A 77 10.34 -4.60 19.27
N LEU A 78 9.50 -4.76 18.24
CA LEU A 78 9.93 -4.84 16.83
C LEU A 78 9.57 -3.60 16.01
N LYS A 79 8.83 -2.64 16.56
CA LYS A 79 8.31 -1.49 15.80
C LYS A 79 9.39 -0.70 15.06
N GLU A 80 10.55 -0.50 15.68
CA GLU A 80 11.67 0.24 15.07
C GLU A 80 12.23 -0.51 13.86
N GLU A 81 12.40 -1.83 13.98
CA GLU A 81 12.86 -2.69 12.88
C GLU A 81 11.84 -2.68 11.74
N VAL A 82 10.55 -2.86 12.06
CA VAL A 82 9.47 -2.79 11.07
C VAL A 82 9.48 -1.42 10.37
N TRP A 83 9.69 -0.34 11.12
CA TRP A 83 9.70 1.02 10.58
C TRP A 83 10.91 1.32 9.71
N ALA A 84 12.07 0.74 10.02
CA ALA A 84 13.29 0.87 9.24
C ALA A 84 13.28 0.05 7.95
N LEU A 85 12.50 -1.03 7.88
CA LEU A 85 12.43 -1.86 6.66
C LEU A 85 11.96 -1.06 5.45
N PRO A 86 12.59 -1.20 4.26
CA PRO A 86 12.05 -0.61 3.06
C PRO A 86 10.66 -1.21 2.77
N LYS A 87 9.79 -0.42 2.15
CA LYS A 87 8.49 -0.93 1.69
C LYS A 87 8.77 -2.07 0.70
N PRO A 88 8.34 -3.31 0.99
CA PRO A 88 8.62 -4.43 0.10
C PRO A 88 7.89 -4.21 -1.22
N GLU A 89 8.58 -4.41 -2.35
CA GLU A 89 7.98 -4.20 -3.67
C GLU A 89 6.92 -5.27 -3.98
N LEU A 90 7.14 -6.52 -3.56
CA LEU A 90 6.18 -7.63 -3.65
C LEU A 90 6.50 -8.64 -2.55
N SER A 91 5.53 -9.00 -1.70
CA SER A 91 5.73 -10.02 -0.65
C SER A 91 5.16 -11.37 -1.09
N ASN A 92 5.89 -12.45 -0.79
CA ASN A 92 5.39 -13.84 -0.89
C ASN A 92 4.24 -14.13 0.10
N ASP A 93 3.87 -13.17 0.96
CA ASP A 93 2.77 -13.29 1.93
C ASP A 93 1.38 -12.95 1.35
N GLU A 94 1.26 -12.80 0.02
CA GLU A 94 0.00 -12.52 -0.67
C GLU A 94 -1.16 -13.35 -0.14
N GLU A 95 -0.95 -14.66 -0.02
CA GLU A 95 -2.01 -15.60 0.35
C GLU A 95 -2.51 -15.37 1.78
N LEU A 96 -1.63 -14.95 2.69
CA LEU A 96 -2.00 -14.61 4.07
C LEU A 96 -2.88 -13.35 4.10
N PHE A 97 -2.52 -12.33 3.30
CA PHE A 97 -3.36 -11.13 3.16
C PHE A 97 -4.72 -11.43 2.57
N ARG A 98 -4.77 -12.25 1.51
CA ARG A 98 -6.03 -12.68 0.88
C ARG A 98 -6.93 -13.44 1.86
N THR A 99 -6.35 -14.34 2.63
CA THR A 99 -7.13 -15.25 3.50
C THR A 99 -7.65 -14.56 4.75
N TYR A 100 -6.84 -13.68 5.36
CA TYR A 100 -7.12 -13.11 6.69
C TYR A 100 -7.40 -11.60 6.66
N GLY A 101 -6.81 -10.84 5.73
CA GLY A 101 -6.98 -9.39 5.68
C GLY A 101 -8.41 -8.98 5.29
N TRP A 102 -8.99 -9.67 4.31
CA TRP A 102 -10.28 -9.31 3.72
C TRP A 102 -11.43 -9.21 4.73
N LYS A 103 -11.44 -10.08 5.74
CA LYS A 103 -12.54 -10.18 6.70
C LYS A 103 -12.64 -8.99 7.64
N VAL A 104 -11.51 -8.31 7.90
CA VAL A 104 -11.42 -7.30 8.97
C VAL A 104 -11.48 -5.88 8.44
N GLY A 105 -11.94 -5.67 7.19
CA GLY A 105 -11.93 -4.34 6.57
C GLY A 105 -10.51 -3.78 6.37
N ILE A 106 -9.49 -4.59 6.70
CA ILE A 106 -8.22 -4.62 6.00
C ILE A 106 -8.45 -5.40 4.70
N SER A 107 -9.53 -5.03 3.99
CA SER A 107 -9.38 -4.53 2.63
C SER A 107 -8.19 -3.59 2.68
N ASN A 108 -7.03 -4.21 2.62
CA ASN A 108 -5.85 -3.53 2.28
C ASN A 108 -6.26 -2.91 0.96
N CYS A 109 -6.42 -1.61 1.03
CA CYS A 109 -6.15 -0.71 -0.05
C CYS A 109 -4.82 -1.14 -0.73
N PHE A 110 -3.96 -2.01 -0.11
CA PHE A 110 -2.63 -2.50 -0.52
C PHE A 110 -2.39 -3.99 -0.97
N LEU A 111 -3.23 -5.04 -0.77
CA LEU A 111 -2.75 -6.46 -0.95
C LEU A 111 -3.79 -7.59 -1.25
N LEU A 112 -4.13 -7.88 -2.51
CA LEU A 112 -3.66 -9.14 -3.11
C LEU A 112 -2.30 -8.81 -3.76
N ALA A 113 -1.38 -9.74 -3.88
CA ALA A 113 -0.35 -9.60 -4.92
C ALA A 113 -0.93 -9.82 -6.34
N LYS A 114 -2.26 -9.90 -6.42
CA LYS A 114 -3.17 -9.42 -7.46
C LYS A 114 -4.25 -8.34 -7.09
N ALA A 115 -4.38 -7.79 -5.88
CA ALA A 115 -5.39 -6.77 -5.50
C ALA A 115 -4.79 -5.60 -4.79
N SER A 116 -5.49 -4.53 -5.09
CA SER A 116 -5.57 -3.33 -4.33
C SER A 116 -4.19 -2.83 -3.98
N ILE A 117 -3.34 -2.35 -4.89
CA ILE A 117 -2.19 -1.49 -4.51
C ILE A 117 -2.71 -0.16 -3.95
N SER A 118 -2.20 0.38 -2.84
CA SER A 118 -2.59 1.74 -2.40
C SER A 118 -1.63 2.77 -2.95
N LEU A 119 -2.18 3.60 -3.81
CA LEU A 119 -1.48 4.74 -4.36
C LEU A 119 -1.67 5.92 -3.42
N PHE A 120 -0.77 6.02 -2.45
CA PHE A 120 -0.68 7.18 -1.57
C PHE A 120 0.09 8.32 -2.25
N PRO A 121 -0.20 9.58 -1.90
CA PRO A 121 0.73 10.67 -2.18
C PRO A 121 2.10 10.38 -1.53
N PRO A 122 3.20 10.87 -2.11
CA PRO A 122 4.54 10.66 -1.58
C PRO A 122 4.76 11.31 -0.20
N MET A 123 3.86 12.21 0.22
CA MET A 123 3.99 13.00 1.44
C MET A 123 2.71 12.89 2.27
N GLN A 124 2.87 12.82 3.59
CA GLN A 124 1.77 12.81 4.56
C GLN A 124 1.64 14.15 5.32
N GLU A 125 2.44 15.14 4.93
CA GLU A 125 2.49 16.47 5.50
C GLU A 125 2.25 17.51 4.40
N CYS A 126 1.84 18.71 4.80
CA CYS A 126 1.61 19.78 3.83
C CYS A 126 2.96 20.31 3.34
N ARG A 127 3.18 20.29 2.02
CA ARG A 127 4.37 20.87 1.37
C ARG A 127 4.11 22.24 0.74
N ASN A 128 2.91 22.78 0.91
CA ASN A 128 2.62 24.12 0.44
C ASN A 128 3.43 25.11 1.29
N ALA A 129 4.37 25.82 0.66
CA ALA A 129 5.27 26.76 1.33
C ALA A 129 4.52 27.92 2.02
N TYR A 130 3.28 28.18 1.61
CA TYR A 130 2.42 29.21 2.18
C TYR A 130 1.46 28.66 3.25
N CYS A 131 1.54 27.38 3.60
CA CYS A 131 0.71 26.76 4.61
C CYS A 131 1.45 26.65 5.95
N ALA A 132 0.85 27.19 7.01
CA ALA A 132 1.41 27.13 8.36
C ALA A 132 1.17 25.78 9.07
N ARG A 133 0.56 24.80 8.39
CA ARG A 133 0.24 23.51 8.99
C ARG A 133 1.50 22.68 9.20
N ILE A 134 1.75 22.33 10.46
CA ILE A 134 2.89 21.50 10.87
C ILE A 134 2.46 20.05 11.07
N ASN A 135 1.18 19.82 11.39
CA ASN A 135 0.68 18.47 11.69
C ASN A 135 0.42 17.65 10.43
N ALA A 136 0.47 16.33 10.58
CA ALA A 136 0.13 15.37 9.55
C ALA A 136 -1.24 15.65 8.91
N ILE A 137 -1.34 15.35 7.61
CA ILE A 137 -2.60 15.36 6.87
C ILE A 137 -3.21 13.97 6.96
N LYS A 138 -4.51 13.93 7.23
CA LYS A 138 -5.26 12.68 7.29
C LYS A 138 -6.00 12.42 5.97
N LYS A 139 -6.32 11.15 5.74
CA LYS A 139 -7.05 10.67 4.57
C LYS A 139 -8.37 11.41 4.43
N SER A 140 -8.63 11.93 3.23
CA SER A 140 -9.87 12.61 2.90
C SER A 140 -10.79 11.76 2.04
N ASP A 141 -10.22 11.00 1.09
CA ASP A 141 -10.97 10.19 0.13
C ASP A 141 -10.12 8.96 -0.28
N CYS A 142 -10.81 7.89 -0.67
CA CYS A 142 -10.21 6.70 -1.26
C CYS A 142 -11.06 6.20 -2.41
N ARG A 143 -10.44 5.98 -3.56
CA ARG A 143 -11.13 5.53 -4.76
C ARG A 143 -10.60 4.21 -5.25
N GLN A 144 -11.49 3.36 -5.75
CA GLN A 144 -11.13 2.13 -6.44
C GLN A 144 -10.55 2.48 -7.80
N VAL A 145 -9.41 1.89 -8.14
CA VAL A 145 -8.71 2.14 -9.40
C VAL A 145 -8.12 0.84 -9.95
N VAL A 146 -7.69 0.88 -11.20
CA VAL A 146 -7.08 -0.25 -11.91
C VAL A 146 -5.66 0.12 -12.31
N ILE A 147 -4.71 -0.79 -12.09
CA ILE A 147 -3.32 -0.66 -12.52
C ILE A 147 -3.03 -1.69 -13.61
N TYR A 148 -2.53 -1.22 -14.75
CA TYR A 148 -1.96 -2.05 -15.79
C TYR A 148 -0.47 -2.29 -15.51
N THR A 149 -0.07 -3.55 -15.36
CA THR A 149 1.32 -3.93 -15.07
C THR A 149 1.89 -4.80 -16.17
N LEU A 150 3.21 -4.75 -16.34
CA LEU A 150 3.91 -5.56 -17.33
C LEU A 150 3.99 -7.04 -16.91
N GLY A 151 4.23 -7.30 -15.63
CA GLY A 151 4.54 -8.64 -15.12
C GLY A 151 3.36 -9.40 -14.50
N SER A 152 2.37 -8.69 -13.95
CA SER A 152 1.28 -9.28 -13.17
C SER A 152 -0.10 -9.07 -13.82
N GLY A 153 -0.13 -8.45 -15.00
CA GLY A 153 -1.35 -8.10 -15.70
C GLY A 153 -2.13 -6.97 -15.03
N VAL A 154 -3.45 -7.06 -15.10
CA VAL A 154 -4.35 -6.03 -14.57
C VAL A 154 -4.59 -6.26 -13.08
N LEU A 155 -4.27 -5.25 -12.26
CA LEU A 155 -4.41 -5.31 -10.81
C LEU A 155 -5.46 -4.30 -10.32
N PRO A 156 -6.45 -4.71 -9.50
CA PRO A 156 -7.18 -3.77 -8.68
C PRO A 156 -6.24 -2.93 -7.80
N ALA A 157 -6.65 -1.72 -7.46
CA ALA A 157 -5.88 -0.75 -6.70
C ALA A 157 -6.82 0.22 -5.98
N TRP A 158 -6.27 1.01 -5.09
CA TRP A 158 -6.97 2.12 -4.48
C TRP A 158 -6.10 3.37 -4.51
N ALA A 159 -6.64 4.48 -4.99
CA ALA A 159 -5.99 5.78 -4.90
C ALA A 159 -6.42 6.48 -3.61
N VAL A 160 -5.46 6.79 -2.75
CA VAL A 160 -5.70 7.54 -1.52
C VAL A 160 -5.47 9.02 -1.81
N HIS A 161 -6.42 9.85 -1.41
CA HIS A 161 -6.26 11.30 -1.47
C HIS A 161 -6.14 11.86 -0.05
N LEU A 162 -5.18 12.77 0.12
CA LEU A 162 -5.00 13.53 1.35
C LEU A 162 -5.43 14.97 1.10
N TYR A 163 -6.13 15.59 2.05
CA TYR A 163 -6.62 16.95 1.92
C TYR A 163 -6.14 17.81 3.07
N CYS A 164 -5.43 18.90 2.75
CA CYS A 164 -5.08 19.92 3.74
C CYS A 164 -6.22 20.94 3.84
N PRO A 165 -6.93 21.03 4.98
CA PRO A 165 -8.01 22.00 5.17
C PRO A 165 -7.52 23.44 5.34
N ASP A 166 -6.24 23.65 5.70
CA ASP A 166 -5.71 24.99 6.00
C ASP A 166 -5.34 25.76 4.73
N CYS A 167 -4.89 25.07 3.67
CA CYS A 167 -4.53 25.66 2.39
C CYS A 167 -5.31 25.07 1.20
N ASN A 168 -6.38 24.34 1.48
CA ASN A 168 -7.28 23.70 0.50
C ASN A 168 -6.56 22.89 -0.59
N THR A 169 -5.41 22.29 -0.25
CA THR A 169 -4.61 21.52 -1.21
C THR A 169 -4.95 20.04 -1.11
N SER A 170 -5.31 19.43 -2.24
CA SER A 170 -5.55 17.99 -2.36
C SER A 170 -4.32 17.31 -2.93
N TYR A 171 -3.69 16.44 -2.15
CA TYR A 171 -2.54 15.64 -2.55
C TYR A 171 -3.03 14.27 -3.06
N ARG A 172 -2.59 13.91 -4.27
CA ARG A 172 -2.84 12.62 -4.92
C ARG A 172 -1.53 11.88 -5.16
N HIS A 173 -1.59 10.68 -5.74
CA HIS A 173 -0.40 9.86 -5.97
C HIS A 173 0.65 10.51 -6.90
N ASN A 174 0.21 11.11 -8.02
CA ASN A 174 1.12 11.67 -9.04
C ASN A 174 1.28 13.19 -8.97
N PHE A 175 0.31 13.89 -8.35
CA PHE A 175 0.25 15.35 -8.34
C PHE A 175 -0.53 15.86 -7.12
N SER A 176 -0.39 17.15 -6.84
CA SER A 176 -1.26 17.91 -5.94
C SER A 176 -2.16 18.85 -6.74
N VAL A 177 -3.29 19.23 -6.16
CA VAL A 177 -4.23 20.20 -6.71
C VAL A 177 -4.46 21.30 -5.69
N GLN A 178 -4.23 22.54 -6.09
CA GLN A 178 -4.56 23.74 -5.33
C GLN A 178 -5.23 24.74 -6.28
N ASP A 179 -6.39 25.27 -5.92
CA ASP A 179 -7.13 26.26 -6.71
C ASP A 179 -7.35 25.84 -8.19
N GLY A 180 -7.62 24.55 -8.39
CA GLY A 180 -7.81 23.95 -9.72
C GLY A 180 -6.52 23.70 -10.51
N ILE A 181 -5.37 24.17 -10.04
CA ILE A 181 -4.07 23.99 -10.67
C ILE A 181 -3.47 22.66 -10.23
N ARG A 182 -3.11 21.81 -11.20
CA ARG A 182 -2.41 20.54 -10.97
C ARG A 182 -0.91 20.75 -11.02
N THR A 183 -0.21 20.31 -9.97
CA THR A 183 1.26 20.35 -9.88
C THR A 183 1.78 18.94 -9.69
N TYR A 184 2.54 18.44 -10.67
CA TYR A 184 3.16 17.12 -10.59
C TYR A 184 4.37 17.13 -9.66
N TYR A 185 4.60 16.01 -8.97
CA TYR A 185 5.81 15.85 -8.16
C TYR A 185 7.05 15.71 -9.06
N GLY A 186 8.23 16.03 -8.53
CA GLY A 186 9.47 16.06 -9.32
C GLY A 186 9.95 14.69 -9.80
N ASP A 187 9.59 13.62 -9.11
CA ASP A 187 9.98 12.25 -9.47
C ASP A 187 8.91 11.56 -10.31
N THR A 188 9.33 10.72 -11.27
CA THR A 188 8.42 9.86 -12.01
C THR A 188 7.97 8.68 -11.13
N PRO A 189 6.70 8.59 -10.72
CA PRO A 189 6.23 7.52 -9.84
C PRO A 189 6.24 6.17 -10.55
N THR A 190 6.17 5.09 -9.76
CA THR A 190 6.13 3.71 -10.29
C THR A 190 4.84 3.45 -11.05
N TYR A 191 3.73 4.04 -10.59
CA TYR A 191 2.43 3.96 -11.25
C TYR A 191 1.99 5.35 -11.71
N ILE A 192 1.75 5.47 -13.01
CA ILE A 192 1.40 6.73 -13.66
C ILE A 192 -0.12 6.78 -13.83
N GLN A 193 -0.76 7.82 -13.31
CA GLN A 193 -2.19 8.02 -13.55
C GLN A 193 -2.43 8.39 -15.02
N ILE A 194 -3.22 7.58 -15.72
CA ILE A 194 -3.58 7.76 -17.14
C ILE A 194 -5.06 8.07 -17.35
N GLY A 195 -5.88 7.88 -16.31
CA GLY A 195 -7.30 8.22 -16.27
C GLY A 195 -7.77 8.42 -14.83
N GLU A 196 -9.04 8.76 -14.62
CA GLU A 196 -9.57 9.03 -13.27
C GLU A 196 -9.41 7.81 -12.35
N HIS A 197 -9.71 6.61 -12.87
CA HIS A 197 -9.63 5.34 -12.15
C HIS A 197 -8.60 4.38 -12.76
N GLN A 198 -7.63 4.90 -13.52
CA GLN A 198 -6.71 4.09 -14.32
C GLN A 198 -5.27 4.55 -14.17
N PHE A 199 -4.39 3.58 -13.94
CA PHE A 199 -2.96 3.75 -13.73
C PHE A 199 -2.18 2.74 -14.57
N SER A 200 -0.97 3.09 -14.97
CA SER A 200 -0.06 2.19 -15.69
C SER A 200 1.30 2.15 -15.02
N GLU A 201 1.86 0.95 -14.86
CA GLU A 201 3.22 0.76 -14.38
C GLU A 201 4.20 1.45 -15.34
N ARG A 202 5.16 2.20 -14.79
CA ARG A 202 6.18 2.91 -15.56
C ARG A 202 6.93 2.00 -16.53
N ARG A 203 7.21 0.76 -16.14
CA ARG A 203 7.87 -0.25 -16.99
C ARG A 203 7.02 -0.64 -18.20
N LEU A 204 5.70 -0.77 -18.03
CA LEU A 204 4.77 -1.02 -19.12
C LEU A 204 4.70 0.17 -20.07
N VAL A 205 4.62 1.39 -19.55
CA VAL A 205 4.67 2.61 -20.36
C VAL A 205 5.98 2.70 -21.13
N GLY A 206 7.11 2.39 -20.49
CA GLY A 206 8.44 2.36 -21.13
C GLY A 206 8.52 1.35 -22.27
N LEU A 207 7.93 0.16 -22.11
CA LEU A 207 7.82 -0.84 -23.18
C LEU A 207 7.00 -0.29 -24.36
N TRP A 208 5.86 0.35 -24.09
CA TRP A 208 5.01 0.92 -25.14
C TRP A 208 5.72 2.04 -25.89
N VAL A 209 6.34 2.98 -25.19
CA VAL A 209 7.12 4.07 -25.79
C VAL A 209 8.24 3.50 -26.65
N THR A 210 9.01 2.54 -26.14
CA THR A 210 10.09 1.89 -26.91
C THR A 210 9.55 1.23 -28.16
N SER A 211 8.44 0.49 -28.07
CA SER A 211 7.83 -0.20 -29.21
C SER A 211 7.31 0.78 -30.27
N MET A 212 6.74 1.91 -29.87
CA MET A 212 6.30 2.96 -30.78
C MET A 212 7.49 3.60 -31.51
N LEU A 213 8.60 3.85 -30.80
CA LEU A 213 9.78 4.52 -31.36
C LEU A 213 10.64 3.60 -32.24
N THR A 214 10.82 2.33 -31.87
CA THR A 214 11.76 1.43 -32.57
C THR A 214 11.09 0.55 -33.61
N ALA A 215 9.82 0.19 -33.41
CA ALA A 215 9.09 -0.75 -34.27
C ALA A 215 7.83 -0.13 -34.91
N TRP A 216 7.62 1.19 -34.75
CA TRP A 216 6.51 1.94 -35.35
C TRP A 216 5.13 1.34 -35.03
N VAL A 217 5.01 0.67 -33.88
CA VAL A 217 3.79 -0.02 -33.49
C VAL A 217 2.75 1.03 -33.06
N LEU A 218 1.56 0.97 -33.64
CA LEU A 218 0.45 1.84 -33.26
C LEU A 218 -0.08 1.48 -31.86
N ALA A 219 -0.62 2.47 -31.14
CA ALA A 219 -1.19 2.30 -29.80
C ALA A 219 -2.26 1.19 -29.75
N GLY A 220 -3.12 1.09 -30.77
CA GLY A 220 -4.15 0.05 -30.84
C GLY A 220 -3.58 -1.37 -30.91
N SER A 221 -2.44 -1.55 -31.58
CA SER A 221 -1.76 -2.85 -31.65
C SER A 221 -1.11 -3.21 -30.30
N LEU A 222 -0.55 -2.23 -29.58
CA LEU A 222 -0.02 -2.44 -28.23
C LEU A 222 -1.12 -2.78 -27.21
N LEU A 223 -2.29 -2.16 -27.33
CA LEU A 223 -3.44 -2.52 -26.50
C LEU A 223 -3.89 -3.97 -26.75
N ARG A 224 -3.97 -4.39 -28.02
CA ARG A 224 -4.30 -5.78 -28.37
C ARG A 224 -3.24 -6.74 -27.82
N LEU A 225 -1.96 -6.42 -28.00
CA LEU A 225 -0.86 -7.21 -27.45
C LEU A 225 -0.99 -7.34 -25.93
N TYR A 226 -1.24 -6.24 -25.23
CA TYR A 226 -1.43 -6.26 -23.78
C TYR A 226 -2.60 -7.16 -23.41
N ASN A 227 -3.76 -6.98 -24.02
CA ASN A 227 -4.95 -7.78 -23.74
C ASN A 227 -4.73 -9.28 -23.99
N MET A 228 -4.03 -9.63 -25.06
CA MET A 228 -3.81 -11.02 -25.46
C MET A 228 -2.69 -11.72 -24.68
N ALA A 229 -1.61 -11.02 -24.36
CA ALA A 229 -0.39 -11.66 -23.84
C ALA A 229 -0.02 -11.25 -22.41
N LEU A 230 -0.44 -10.06 -21.96
CA LEU A 230 0.05 -9.47 -20.71
C LEU A 230 -1.05 -9.26 -19.67
N SER A 231 -2.32 -9.17 -20.06
CA SER A 231 -3.43 -8.85 -19.16
C SER A 231 -3.58 -9.86 -18.02
N GLN A 232 -3.13 -11.10 -18.23
CA GLN A 232 -3.16 -12.21 -17.29
C GLN A 232 -4.49 -12.31 -16.52
N GLN A 233 -5.61 -12.01 -17.21
CA GLN A 233 -6.95 -12.21 -16.66
C GLN A 233 -7.11 -13.68 -16.32
N GLN A 234 -6.82 -14.05 -15.07
CA GLN A 234 -6.99 -15.41 -14.63
C GLN A 234 -8.47 -15.56 -14.30
N GLU A 235 -9.14 -16.52 -14.95
CA GLU A 235 -10.51 -16.96 -14.60
C GLU A 235 -10.66 -17.28 -13.10
N ARG A 236 -9.55 -17.63 -12.43
CA ARG A 236 -9.49 -17.83 -10.97
C ARG A 236 -9.80 -16.59 -10.14
N ASP A 237 -9.49 -15.38 -10.64
CA ASP A 237 -9.78 -14.12 -9.94
C ASP A 237 -11.30 -13.83 -9.93
N PHE A 238 -12.05 -14.41 -10.88
CA PHE A 238 -13.52 -14.33 -10.93
C PHE A 238 -14.21 -15.42 -10.10
N ALA A 239 -13.60 -16.60 -9.96
CA ALA A 239 -14.25 -17.79 -9.40
C ALA A 239 -14.31 -17.85 -7.85
N VAL A 240 -13.44 -17.13 -7.13
CA VAL A 240 -13.31 -17.23 -5.64
C VAL A 240 -13.75 -15.94 -4.93
N GLY A 241 -14.73 -15.23 -5.50
CA GLY A 241 -15.24 -13.98 -4.93
C GLY A 241 -14.98 -12.73 -5.75
N GLY A 242 -14.39 -12.85 -6.94
CA GLY A 242 -14.42 -11.83 -7.99
C GLY A 242 -13.67 -10.54 -7.69
N TRP A 243 -13.42 -9.75 -8.73
CA TRP A 243 -13.16 -8.32 -8.57
C TRP A 243 -14.22 -7.70 -7.65
N GLN A 244 -13.82 -7.14 -6.51
CA GLN A 244 -14.75 -6.46 -5.59
C GLN A 244 -15.25 -5.10 -6.12
N PHE A 245 -14.83 -4.73 -7.33
CA PHE A 245 -15.11 -3.43 -7.92
C PHE A 245 -16.11 -3.65 -9.06
N GLU A 246 -17.29 -3.05 -8.94
CA GLU A 246 -18.16 -2.83 -10.09
C GLU A 246 -17.45 -1.78 -10.98
N LEU A 247 -17.05 -2.19 -12.19
CA LEU A 247 -16.47 -1.29 -13.18
C LEU A 247 -17.52 -0.36 -13.79
#